data_AF-A0A0N1DTU6-F1
#
_entry.id   AF-A0A0N1DTU6-F1
#
_cell.length_a   1.000
_cell.length_b   1.000
_cell.length_c   1.000
_cell.angle_alpha   90.00
_cell.angle_beta   90.00
_cell.angle_gamma   90.00
#
_symmetry.space_group_name_H-M   'P 1'
#
loop_
_entity.id
_entity.type
_entity.pdbx_description
1 polymer ?
#
loop_
_entity_poly.entity_id
_entity_poly.type
_entity_poly.pdbx_seq_one_letter_code
_entity_poly.pdbx_strand_id
1 'polypeptide(L)'
;MTWIINLKVKVIGNVYDKLHNWLFPIDEYARDIVTIPRYNYINSVPFQKVVLDFLAWKGIDKKGNITSNRVYPTHIEILENQTALAKCGFSTGKYIEKLVVSEFLEMKERIPDLNPVLFAHFLDDSYHNSKLTKFTNLEAQKSNQTTKEYYDRLKAFLIEIQSFFEVEDLRTRIECNHTENQNLGNSFKYEEFITAFAKIDLNCDELGRFSMTYFINPHLKELIGESLGDTLEKRFEELTNCKMEGFIKMVPLNRRYDKWFKEIQTIPNYKVTVTEQNSL
;
A
#
# COMPACT_ATOMS: atom_id res chain seq x y z
N MET A 1 -68.56 11.94 -48.47
CA MET A 1 -67.24 12.09 -49.11
C MET A 1 -66.47 13.07 -48.23
N THR A 2 -65.84 12.53 -47.19
CA THR A 2 -65.46 13.28 -45.98
C THR A 2 -64.02 12.95 -45.65
N TRP A 3 -63.26 14.01 -45.41
CA TRP A 3 -61.82 14.09 -45.30
C TRP A 3 -61.27 13.31 -44.09
N ILE A 4 -60.17 12.56 -44.28
CA ILE A 4 -59.29 12.14 -43.19
C ILE A 4 -57.88 12.60 -43.56
N ILE A 5 -57.46 13.68 -42.92
CA ILE A 5 -56.08 14.19 -42.95
C ILE A 5 -55.22 13.28 -42.07
N ASN A 6 -54.19 12.73 -42.69
CA ASN A 6 -53.18 11.90 -42.06
C ASN A 6 -52.09 12.82 -41.48
N LEU A 7 -52.04 12.99 -40.14
CA LEU A 7 -50.96 13.72 -39.46
C LEU A 7 -50.87 13.33 -37.97
N LYS A 8 -50.14 12.24 -37.69
CA LYS A 8 -49.63 11.83 -36.38
C LYS A 8 -48.40 10.96 -36.71
N VAL A 9 -47.17 11.15 -36.25
CA VAL A 9 -46.62 11.71 -35.00
C VAL A 9 -45.17 12.15 -35.30
N LYS A 10 -44.81 13.43 -35.15
CA LYS A 10 -43.39 13.86 -35.14
C LYS A 10 -43.13 15.18 -34.41
N VAL A 11 -43.85 15.46 -33.30
CA VAL A 11 -43.74 16.77 -32.62
C VAL A 11 -43.59 16.68 -31.09
N ILE A 12 -43.57 15.50 -30.46
CA ILE A 12 -43.53 15.43 -28.98
C ILE A 12 -42.09 15.53 -28.41
N GLY A 13 -41.05 15.06 -29.12
CA GLY A 13 -39.66 15.12 -28.61
C GLY A 13 -39.08 16.53 -28.51
N ASN A 14 -39.36 17.39 -29.49
CA ASN A 14 -38.66 18.67 -29.65
C ASN A 14 -39.14 19.76 -28.67
N VAL A 15 -40.28 19.56 -28.01
CA VAL A 15 -40.83 20.49 -27.00
C VAL A 15 -40.29 20.15 -25.61
N TYR A 16 -40.11 18.86 -25.31
CA TYR A 16 -39.56 18.42 -24.03
C TYR A 16 -38.10 18.87 -23.88
N ASP A 17 -37.29 18.70 -24.92
CA ASP A 17 -35.87 19.11 -24.92
C ASP A 17 -35.71 20.63 -24.81
N LYS A 18 -36.63 21.40 -25.41
CA LYS A 18 -36.61 22.87 -25.31
C LYS A 18 -37.05 23.35 -23.93
N LEU A 19 -38.04 22.72 -23.31
CA LEU A 19 -38.46 23.05 -21.94
C LEU A 19 -37.39 22.66 -20.92
N HIS A 20 -36.75 21.50 -21.09
CA HIS A 20 -35.68 21.03 -20.21
C HIS A 20 -34.46 21.97 -20.25
N ASN A 21 -34.04 22.40 -21.44
CA ASN A 21 -32.93 23.35 -21.60
C ASN A 21 -33.25 24.78 -21.13
N TRP A 22 -34.54 25.13 -21.02
CA TRP A 22 -34.97 26.44 -20.53
C TRP A 22 -35.14 26.46 -19.01
N LEU A 23 -35.59 25.35 -18.41
CA LEU A 23 -35.74 25.18 -16.96
C LEU A 23 -34.42 24.83 -16.26
N PHE A 24 -33.51 24.16 -16.96
CA PHE A 24 -32.17 23.82 -16.48
C PHE A 24 -31.15 24.29 -17.52
N PRO A 25 -30.82 25.59 -17.56
CA PRO A 25 -29.76 26.08 -18.42
C PRO A 25 -28.49 25.30 -18.12
N ILE A 26 -28.03 24.51 -19.09
CA ILE A 26 -26.77 23.79 -19.00
C ILE A 26 -25.68 24.86 -18.94
N ASP A 27 -25.01 24.93 -17.80
CA ASP A 27 -23.91 25.83 -17.54
C ASP A 27 -22.87 25.70 -18.67
N GLU A 28 -22.38 26.82 -19.21
CA GLU A 28 -21.47 26.82 -20.37
C GLU A 28 -20.17 26.03 -20.11
N TYR A 29 -19.89 25.69 -18.84
CA TYR A 29 -18.83 24.77 -18.40
C TYR A 29 -19.03 23.29 -18.80
N ALA A 30 -20.22 22.87 -19.24
CA ALA A 30 -20.44 21.49 -19.69
C ALA A 30 -19.92 21.20 -21.11
N ARG A 31 -19.43 22.21 -21.84
CA ARG A 31 -18.88 22.03 -23.19
C ARG A 31 -17.41 21.58 -23.22
N ASP A 32 -16.73 21.55 -22.07
CA ASP A 32 -15.35 21.07 -21.92
C ASP A 32 -15.26 19.64 -21.35
N ILE A 33 -16.34 18.85 -21.43
CA ILE A 33 -16.29 17.42 -21.11
C ILE A 33 -15.62 16.69 -22.29
N VAL A 34 -14.29 16.74 -22.33
CA VAL A 34 -13.49 15.84 -23.17
C VAL A 34 -13.67 14.44 -22.61
N THR A 35 -14.27 13.57 -23.39
CA THR A 35 -14.44 12.15 -23.06
C THR A 35 -13.06 11.54 -22.79
N ILE A 36 -12.90 10.84 -21.66
CA ILE A 36 -11.66 10.10 -21.35
C ILE A 36 -11.30 9.25 -22.58
N PRO A 37 -10.07 9.34 -23.10
CA PRO A 37 -9.63 8.41 -24.14
C PRO A 37 -9.73 7.00 -23.56
N ARG A 38 -10.77 6.24 -23.92
CA ARG A 38 -10.93 4.86 -23.45
C ARG A 38 -9.64 4.11 -23.75
N TYR A 39 -8.87 3.77 -22.71
CA TYR A 39 -7.78 2.81 -22.87
C TYR A 39 -8.41 1.48 -23.31
N ASN A 40 -7.72 0.72 -24.16
CA ASN A 40 -8.17 -0.64 -24.44
C ASN A 40 -7.87 -1.47 -23.19
N TYR A 41 -8.85 -1.57 -22.29
CA TYR A 41 -8.80 -2.30 -21.02
C TYR A 41 -8.85 -3.83 -21.21
N ILE A 42 -8.18 -4.36 -22.24
CA ILE A 42 -8.18 -5.82 -22.46
C ILE A 42 -7.41 -6.45 -21.30
N ASN A 43 -8.14 -7.06 -20.36
CA ASN A 43 -7.65 -7.77 -19.17
C ASN A 43 -6.99 -6.92 -18.06
N SER A 44 -7.34 -5.63 -17.89
CA SER A 44 -6.77 -4.84 -16.78
C SER A 44 -7.37 -5.22 -15.43
N VAL A 45 -6.54 -5.55 -14.44
CA VAL A 45 -6.98 -5.69 -13.04
C VAL A 45 -7.45 -4.33 -12.49
N PRO A 46 -8.32 -4.30 -11.44
CA PRO A 46 -8.93 -3.07 -10.94
C PRO A 46 -7.94 -1.94 -10.64
N PHE A 47 -6.75 -2.27 -10.12
CA PHE A 47 -5.70 -1.28 -9.84
C PHE A 47 -5.15 -0.63 -11.11
N GLN A 48 -4.83 -1.43 -12.14
CA GLN A 48 -4.33 -0.93 -13.42
C GLN A 48 -5.32 0.02 -14.09
N LYS A 49 -6.64 -0.26 -14.03
CA LYS A 49 -7.66 0.68 -14.53
C LYS A 49 -7.54 2.03 -13.82
N VAL A 50 -7.48 2.03 -12.48
CA VAL A 50 -7.38 3.24 -11.68
C VAL A 50 -6.12 4.04 -12.03
N VAL A 51 -4.99 3.36 -12.24
CA VAL A 51 -3.73 3.99 -12.66
C VAL A 51 -3.91 4.74 -13.98
N LEU A 52 -4.50 4.08 -14.99
CA LEU A 52 -4.73 4.67 -16.31
C LEU A 52 -5.65 5.89 -16.23
N ASP A 53 -6.71 5.82 -15.42
CA ASP A 53 -7.66 6.91 -15.25
C ASP A 53 -7.00 8.11 -14.55
N PHE A 54 -6.19 7.89 -13.50
CA PHE A 54 -5.43 8.97 -12.85
C PHE A 54 -4.46 9.67 -13.80
N LEU A 55 -3.77 8.92 -14.66
CA LEU A 55 -2.89 9.51 -15.67
C LEU A 55 -3.69 10.34 -16.70
N ALA A 56 -4.83 9.82 -17.16
CA ALA A 56 -5.72 10.53 -18.08
C ALA A 56 -6.23 11.84 -17.47
N TRP A 57 -6.62 11.84 -16.20
CA TRP A 57 -7.10 13.05 -15.51
C TRP A 57 -6.00 14.12 -15.36
N LYS A 58 -4.73 13.71 -15.36
CA LYS A 58 -3.58 14.63 -15.45
C LYS A 58 -3.21 15.04 -16.88
N GLY A 59 -3.98 14.63 -17.88
CA GLY A 59 -3.75 14.99 -19.28
C GLY A 59 -2.67 14.15 -19.97
N ILE A 60 -2.33 12.98 -19.41
CA ILE A 60 -1.36 12.06 -20.03
C ILE A 60 -2.10 11.20 -21.07
N ASP A 61 -1.67 11.30 -22.32
CA ASP A 61 -2.26 10.55 -23.42
C ASP A 61 -1.82 9.07 -23.46
N LYS A 62 -2.40 8.31 -24.38
CA LYS A 62 -2.07 6.88 -24.56
C LYS A 62 -0.62 6.59 -24.94
N LYS A 63 0.12 7.58 -25.44
CA LYS A 63 1.55 7.50 -25.77
C LYS A 63 2.44 7.93 -24.59
N GLY A 64 1.83 8.41 -23.51
CA GLY A 64 2.53 8.90 -22.32
C GLY A 64 2.96 10.36 -22.42
N ASN A 65 2.43 11.14 -23.37
CA ASN A 65 2.74 12.55 -23.50
C ASN A 65 1.80 13.41 -22.65
N ILE A 66 2.34 14.47 -22.05
CA ILE A 66 1.54 15.48 -21.35
C ILE A 66 0.84 16.35 -22.40
N THR A 67 -0.47 16.41 -22.32
CA THR A 67 -1.30 17.27 -23.18
C THR A 67 -1.89 18.43 -22.37
N SER A 68 -2.25 19.52 -23.04
CA SER A 68 -2.94 20.65 -22.43
C SER A 68 -4.37 20.30 -21.98
N ASN A 69 -4.92 19.18 -22.46
CA ASN A 69 -6.30 18.79 -22.24
C ASN A 69 -6.39 17.96 -20.95
N ARG A 70 -6.53 18.64 -19.82
CA ARG A 70 -6.89 17.96 -18.57
C ARG A 70 -8.33 17.46 -18.70
N VAL A 71 -8.52 16.17 -18.43
CA VAL A 71 -9.86 15.58 -18.37
C VAL A 71 -10.33 15.65 -16.92
N TYR A 72 -11.42 16.39 -16.69
CA TYR A 72 -12.05 16.41 -15.37
C TYR A 72 -12.95 15.19 -15.23
N PRO A 73 -12.72 14.32 -14.24
CA PRO A 73 -13.57 13.17 -14.04
C PRO A 73 -14.97 13.58 -13.58
N THR A 74 -15.95 12.83 -14.04
CA THR A 74 -17.31 12.87 -13.50
C THR A 74 -17.34 12.28 -12.09
N HIS A 75 -18.37 12.65 -11.32
CA HIS A 75 -18.57 12.09 -9.98
C HIS A 75 -18.69 10.55 -10.00
N ILE A 76 -19.30 9.99 -11.04
CA ILE A 76 -19.45 8.54 -11.21
C ILE A 76 -18.07 7.87 -11.38
N GLU A 77 -17.19 8.43 -12.21
CA GLU A 77 -15.84 7.90 -12.42
C GLU A 77 -14.99 7.98 -11.15
N ILE A 78 -15.14 9.04 -10.35
CA ILE A 78 -14.48 9.14 -9.03
C ILE A 78 -14.94 8.00 -8.11
N LEU A 79 -16.26 7.74 -8.02
CA LEU A 79 -16.81 6.67 -7.19
C LEU A 79 -16.40 5.28 -7.69
N GLU A 80 -16.34 5.06 -9.00
CA GLU A 80 -15.84 3.83 -9.58
C GLU A 80 -14.39 3.56 -9.18
N ASN A 81 -13.52 4.59 -9.27
CA ASN A 81 -12.12 4.45 -8.91
C ASN A 81 -11.92 4.24 -7.40
N GLN A 82 -12.70 4.91 -6.55
CA GLN A 82 -12.70 4.63 -5.11
C GLN A 82 -13.12 3.19 -4.80
N THR A 83 -14.15 2.68 -5.48
CA THR A 83 -14.59 1.29 -5.33
C THR A 83 -13.55 0.29 -5.81
N ALA A 84 -12.87 0.58 -6.92
CA ALA A 84 -11.79 -0.26 -7.44
C ALA A 84 -10.58 -0.27 -6.48
N LEU A 85 -10.20 0.89 -5.94
CA LEU A 85 -9.16 1.00 -4.92
C LEU A 85 -9.51 0.22 -3.64
N ALA A 86 -10.75 0.30 -3.16
CA ALA A 86 -11.21 -0.46 -2.01
C ALA A 86 -11.09 -1.99 -2.24
N LYS A 87 -11.40 -2.47 -3.45
CA LYS A 87 -11.20 -3.89 -3.82
C LYS A 87 -9.73 -4.31 -3.84
N CYS A 88 -8.82 -3.36 -4.01
CA CYS A 88 -7.37 -3.55 -3.95
C CYS A 88 -6.79 -3.35 -2.55
N GLY A 89 -7.63 -3.13 -1.52
CA GLY A 89 -7.19 -2.98 -0.13
C GLY A 89 -6.92 -1.53 0.31
N PHE A 90 -7.25 -0.54 -0.53
CA PHE A 90 -7.13 0.88 -0.18
C PHE A 90 -8.45 1.41 0.38
N SER A 91 -8.50 1.66 1.68
CA SER A 91 -9.65 2.22 2.38
C SER A 91 -9.89 3.69 2.03
N THR A 92 -8.83 4.50 1.84
CA THR A 92 -8.95 5.93 1.48
C THR A 92 -8.36 6.30 0.12
N GLY A 93 -7.27 5.65 -0.31
CA GLY A 93 -6.57 5.99 -1.56
C GLY A 93 -5.96 7.40 -1.61
N LYS A 94 -5.86 8.10 -0.47
CA LYS A 94 -5.57 9.55 -0.36
C LYS A 94 -4.34 10.03 -1.15
N TYR A 95 -3.29 9.20 -1.20
CA TYR A 95 -2.01 9.55 -1.83
C TYR A 95 -1.73 8.77 -3.13
N ILE A 96 -2.63 7.86 -3.53
CA ILE A 96 -2.38 6.96 -4.67
C ILE A 96 -2.33 7.73 -5.99
N GLU A 97 -3.25 8.67 -6.23
CA GLU A 97 -3.21 9.50 -7.44
C GLU A 97 -1.87 10.26 -7.56
N LYS A 98 -1.42 10.87 -6.45
CA LYS A 98 -0.14 11.59 -6.41
C LYS A 98 1.04 10.68 -6.67
N LEU A 99 1.03 9.48 -6.09
CA LEU A 99 2.07 8.47 -6.31
C LEU A 99 2.13 8.06 -7.77
N VAL A 100 0.99 7.67 -8.34
CA VAL A 100 0.86 7.24 -9.75
C VAL A 100 1.47 8.26 -10.70
N VAL A 101 1.10 9.53 -10.53
CA VAL A 101 1.57 10.62 -11.39
C VAL A 101 3.07 10.87 -11.19
N SER A 102 3.53 10.90 -9.93
CA SER A 102 4.95 11.10 -9.61
C SER A 102 5.83 9.99 -10.20
N GLU A 103 5.49 8.73 -9.98
CA GLU A 103 6.27 7.60 -10.48
C GLU A 103 6.22 7.51 -12.00
N PHE A 104 5.07 7.79 -12.63
CA PHE A 104 5.00 7.80 -14.10
C PHE A 104 5.96 8.82 -14.69
N LEU A 105 5.98 10.05 -14.17
CA LEU A 105 6.86 11.11 -14.67
C LEU A 105 8.33 10.76 -14.43
N GLU A 106 8.69 10.29 -13.23
CA GLU A 106 10.05 9.85 -12.91
C GLU A 106 10.53 8.70 -13.82
N MET A 107 9.67 7.74 -14.14
CA MET A 107 10.01 6.65 -15.06
C MET A 107 10.05 7.09 -16.52
N LYS A 108 9.15 7.99 -16.94
CA LYS A 108 9.09 8.52 -18.32
C LYS A 108 10.34 9.30 -18.69
N GLU A 109 10.94 10.02 -17.75
CA GLU A 109 12.22 10.69 -17.94
C GLU A 109 13.36 9.71 -18.29
N ARG A 110 13.31 8.49 -17.73
CA ARG A 110 14.33 7.45 -17.93
C ARG A 110 14.02 6.54 -19.12
N ILE A 111 12.74 6.38 -19.44
CA ILE A 111 12.22 5.49 -20.49
C ILE A 111 11.30 6.33 -21.40
N PRO A 112 11.85 6.98 -22.45
CA PRO A 112 11.07 7.87 -23.31
C PRO A 112 9.88 7.20 -24.00
N ASP A 113 9.95 5.89 -24.26
CA ASP A 113 8.88 5.12 -24.91
C ASP A 113 7.86 4.52 -23.91
N LEU A 114 7.99 4.85 -22.62
CA LEU A 114 7.04 4.38 -21.59
C LEU A 114 5.64 4.90 -21.91
N ASN A 115 4.70 3.98 -22.07
CA ASN A 115 3.28 4.29 -22.21
C ASN A 115 2.52 3.94 -20.92
N PRO A 116 1.33 4.54 -20.69
CA PRO A 116 0.56 4.34 -19.47
C PRO A 116 0.20 2.88 -19.16
N VAL A 117 -0.03 2.04 -20.19
CA VAL A 117 -0.38 0.63 -20.00
C VAL A 117 0.80 -0.15 -19.45
N LEU A 118 1.97 0.03 -20.06
CA LEU A 118 3.22 -0.59 -19.59
C LEU A 118 3.56 -0.13 -18.17
N PHE A 119 3.39 1.17 -17.88
CA PHE A 119 3.56 1.70 -16.53
C PHE A 119 2.58 1.08 -15.53
N ALA A 120 1.31 0.94 -15.88
CA ALA A 120 0.31 0.36 -15.00
C ALA A 120 0.66 -1.07 -14.58
N HIS A 121 1.18 -1.89 -15.51
CA HIS A 121 1.70 -3.23 -15.19
C HIS A 121 2.89 -3.16 -14.23
N PHE A 122 3.89 -2.33 -14.51
CA PHE A 122 5.06 -2.19 -13.62
C PHE A 122 4.68 -1.71 -12.23
N LEU A 123 3.75 -0.76 -12.13
CA LEU A 123 3.33 -0.23 -10.85
C LEU A 123 2.53 -1.27 -10.07
N ASP A 124 1.62 -2.00 -10.71
CA ASP A 124 0.83 -3.08 -10.11
C ASP A 124 1.75 -4.17 -9.53
N ASP A 125 2.76 -4.60 -10.30
CA ASP A 125 3.71 -5.62 -9.85
C ASP A 125 4.60 -5.12 -8.70
N SER A 126 5.01 -3.84 -8.72
CA SER A 126 5.99 -3.28 -7.78
C SER A 126 5.41 -2.43 -6.65
N TYR A 127 4.08 -2.37 -6.52
CA TYR A 127 3.44 -1.48 -5.55
C TYR A 127 3.73 -1.89 -4.11
N HIS A 128 4.07 -0.89 -3.27
CA HIS A 128 4.22 -1.06 -1.83
C HIS A 128 3.86 0.24 -1.10
N ASN A 129 3.22 0.16 0.07
CA ASN A 129 2.77 1.35 0.82
C ASN A 129 3.91 2.28 1.23
N SER A 130 5.14 1.74 1.38
CA SER A 130 6.32 2.55 1.70
C SER A 130 6.58 3.66 0.70
N LYS A 131 6.17 3.50 -0.57
CA LYS A 131 6.32 4.55 -1.58
C LYS A 131 5.46 5.79 -1.27
N LEU A 132 4.42 5.66 -0.44
CA LEU A 132 3.54 6.75 0.00
C LEU A 132 4.14 7.61 1.12
N THR A 133 5.18 7.13 1.80
CA THR A 133 5.83 7.85 2.92
C THR A 133 6.26 9.26 2.51
N LYS A 134 6.73 9.45 1.27
CA LYS A 134 7.16 10.74 0.71
C LYS A 134 6.05 11.80 0.62
N PHE A 135 4.78 11.38 0.62
CA PHE A 135 3.61 12.28 0.53
C PHE A 135 2.94 12.56 1.87
N THR A 136 3.43 11.95 2.95
CA THR A 136 2.90 12.17 4.30
C THR A 136 3.23 13.57 4.81
N ASN A 137 2.49 14.04 5.81
CA ASN A 137 2.78 15.33 6.44
C ASN A 137 4.04 15.23 7.32
N LEU A 138 4.61 16.38 7.70
CA LEU A 138 5.86 16.43 8.46
C LEU A 138 5.79 15.69 9.81
N GLU A 139 4.61 15.70 10.45
CA GLU A 139 4.38 14.98 11.71
C GLU A 139 4.46 13.46 11.51
N ALA A 140 3.81 12.92 10.48
CA ALA A 140 3.88 11.51 10.13
C ALA A 140 5.29 11.12 9.70
N GLN A 141 6.03 11.96 8.98
CA GLN A 141 7.43 11.68 8.63
C GLN A 141 8.31 11.57 9.89
N LYS A 142 8.18 12.48 10.85
CA LYS A 142 8.89 12.41 12.14
C LYS A 142 8.50 11.17 12.94
N SER A 143 7.22 10.82 12.95
CA SER A 143 6.72 9.61 13.60
C SER A 143 7.27 8.34 12.95
N ASN A 144 7.29 8.26 11.62
CA ASN A 144 7.86 7.15 10.88
C ASN A 144 9.34 6.96 11.19
N GLN A 145 10.12 8.05 11.18
CA GLN A 145 11.54 8.01 11.53
C GLN A 145 11.74 7.48 12.95
N THR A 146 10.99 8.02 13.91
CA THR A 146 11.04 7.59 15.31
C THR A 146 10.69 6.10 15.45
N THR A 147 9.64 5.64 14.76
CA THR A 147 9.19 4.24 14.76
C THR A 147 10.27 3.32 14.20
N LYS A 148 10.89 3.69 13.08
CA LYS A 148 11.98 2.92 12.46
C LYS A 148 13.19 2.84 13.39
N GLU A 149 13.57 3.93 14.06
CA GLU A 149 14.67 3.91 15.03
C GLU A 149 14.40 2.97 16.21
N TYR A 150 13.17 2.94 16.73
CA TYR A 150 12.79 1.98 17.79
C TYR A 150 12.86 0.54 17.29
N TYR A 151 12.35 0.28 16.09
CA TYR A 151 12.44 -1.02 15.44
C TYR A 151 13.90 -1.49 15.32
N ASP A 152 14.78 -0.63 14.81
CA ASP A 152 16.20 -0.95 14.61
C ASP A 152 16.94 -1.19 15.94
N ARG A 153 16.64 -0.41 16.98
CA ARG A 153 17.21 -0.63 18.32
C ARG A 153 16.74 -1.95 18.93
N LEU A 154 15.47 -2.30 18.75
CA LEU A 154 14.92 -3.55 19.25
C LEU A 154 15.51 -4.75 18.51
N LYS A 155 15.64 -4.64 17.19
CA LYS A 155 16.35 -5.63 16.37
C LYS A 155 17.79 -5.84 16.85
N ALA A 156 18.53 -4.76 17.09
CA ALA A 156 19.91 -4.85 17.61
C ALA A 156 19.96 -5.54 18.99
N PHE A 157 19.02 -5.20 19.88
CA PHE A 157 18.92 -5.83 21.20
C PHE A 157 18.61 -7.33 21.13
N LEU A 158 17.74 -7.75 20.21
CA LEU A 158 17.48 -9.18 19.97
C LEU A 158 18.74 -9.90 19.48
N ILE A 159 19.50 -9.30 18.55
CA ILE A 159 20.76 -9.85 18.05
C ILE A 159 21.79 -9.98 19.20
N GLU A 160 21.86 -8.99 20.09
CA GLU A 160 22.71 -9.04 21.27
C GLU A 160 22.33 -10.20 22.18
N ILE A 161 21.04 -10.38 22.50
CA ILE A 161 20.56 -11.54 23.26
C ILE A 161 20.99 -12.85 22.61
N GLN A 162 20.85 -12.97 21.28
CA GLN A 162 21.25 -14.16 20.55
C GLN A 162 22.73 -14.50 20.75
N SER A 163 23.61 -13.50 20.75
CA SER A 163 25.06 -13.70 20.83
C SER A 163 25.55 -14.37 22.14
N PHE A 164 24.71 -14.45 23.18
CA PHE A 164 25.03 -15.13 24.43
C PHE A 164 24.83 -16.66 24.38
N PHE A 165 24.11 -17.20 23.39
CA PHE A 165 23.76 -18.62 23.38
C PHE A 165 24.76 -19.48 22.61
N GLU A 166 25.11 -20.63 23.16
CA GLU A 166 25.87 -21.66 22.42
C GLU A 166 25.00 -22.31 21.34
N VAL A 167 23.73 -22.56 21.68
CA VAL A 167 22.75 -23.25 20.83
C VAL A 167 22.47 -22.46 19.55
N GLU A 168 22.78 -23.06 18.40
CA GLU A 168 22.62 -22.45 17.08
C GLU A 168 21.17 -22.04 16.79
N ASP A 169 20.20 -22.84 17.20
CA ASP A 169 18.78 -22.53 17.01
C ASP A 169 18.36 -21.23 17.70
N LEU A 170 18.90 -20.93 18.88
CA LEU A 170 18.66 -19.67 19.59
C LEU A 170 19.41 -18.50 18.94
N ARG A 171 20.55 -18.78 18.28
CA ARG A 171 21.33 -17.81 17.49
C ARG A 171 20.78 -17.58 16.09
N THR A 172 19.84 -18.41 15.63
CA THR A 172 19.26 -18.28 14.30
C THR A 172 18.23 -17.15 14.29
N ARG A 173 18.37 -16.25 13.32
CA ARG A 173 17.39 -15.20 13.02
C ARG A 173 16.96 -15.27 11.56
N ILE A 174 15.77 -14.76 11.31
CA ILE A 174 15.18 -14.71 9.99
C ILE A 174 14.75 -13.27 9.72
N GLU A 175 15.17 -12.73 8.58
CA GLU A 175 14.92 -11.35 8.18
C GLU A 175 14.24 -11.34 6.81
N CYS A 176 13.22 -10.50 6.64
CA CYS A 176 12.58 -10.28 5.35
C CYS A 176 12.34 -8.79 5.13
N ASN A 177 12.83 -8.28 4.00
CA ASN A 177 12.46 -6.98 3.49
C ASN A 177 11.35 -7.17 2.45
N HIS A 178 10.14 -6.73 2.77
CA HIS A 178 8.98 -6.89 1.90
C HIS A 178 8.96 -5.87 0.75
N THR A 179 9.78 -4.81 0.82
CA THR A 179 9.97 -3.90 -0.31
C THR A 179 10.76 -4.53 -1.46
N GLU A 180 11.55 -5.57 -1.18
CA GLU A 180 12.32 -6.34 -2.16
C GLU A 180 11.53 -7.54 -2.70
N ASN A 181 10.55 -8.03 -1.94
CA ASN A 181 9.75 -9.21 -2.25
C ASN A 181 8.33 -8.80 -2.70
N GLN A 182 8.25 -8.35 -3.94
CA GLN A 182 7.08 -7.72 -4.56
C GLN A 182 5.87 -8.67 -4.64
N ASN A 183 4.88 -8.45 -3.78
CA ASN A 183 3.57 -9.06 -3.83
C ASN A 183 2.55 -8.10 -3.20
N LEU A 184 1.57 -7.64 -4.00
CA LEU A 184 0.46 -6.78 -3.55
C LEU A 184 -0.22 -7.28 -2.26
N GLY A 185 -0.29 -8.60 -2.07
CA GLY A 185 -0.89 -9.23 -0.89
C GLY A 185 -0.20 -8.91 0.44
N ASN A 186 1.03 -8.38 0.41
CA ASN A 186 1.81 -7.97 1.58
C ASN A 186 2.24 -6.49 1.54
N SER A 187 1.57 -5.65 0.76
CA SER A 187 1.90 -4.22 0.61
C SER A 187 1.94 -3.39 1.91
N PHE A 188 1.43 -3.95 3.01
CA PHE A 188 1.43 -3.36 4.35
C PHE A 188 2.64 -3.75 5.22
N LYS A 189 3.31 -4.88 4.95
CA LYS A 189 4.48 -5.29 5.75
C LYS A 189 5.71 -4.62 5.17
N TYR A 190 6.51 -3.96 5.98
CA TYR A 190 7.75 -3.30 5.53
C TYR A 190 8.97 -4.20 5.77
N GLU A 191 9.21 -4.57 7.02
CA GLU A 191 10.31 -5.45 7.45
C GLU A 191 9.81 -6.43 8.51
N GLU A 192 10.31 -7.66 8.47
CA GLU A 192 10.01 -8.71 9.45
C GLU A 192 11.32 -9.28 10.01
N PHE A 193 11.39 -9.42 11.34
CA PHE A 193 12.54 -9.94 12.05
C PHE A 193 12.08 -10.98 13.07
N ILE A 194 12.61 -12.19 12.94
CA ILE A 194 12.12 -13.37 13.65
C ILE A 194 13.30 -14.08 14.31
N THR A 195 13.15 -14.44 15.57
CA THR A 195 14.06 -15.28 16.36
C THR A 195 13.29 -16.46 16.96
N ALA A 196 13.98 -17.41 17.58
CA ALA A 196 13.35 -18.54 18.27
C ALA A 196 12.45 -18.13 19.46
N PHE A 197 12.62 -16.92 20.00
CA PHE A 197 11.94 -16.47 21.22
C PHE A 197 11.12 -15.19 21.05
N ALA A 198 11.30 -14.44 19.98
CA ALA A 198 10.54 -13.23 19.70
C ALA A 198 10.43 -12.94 18.20
N LYS A 199 9.40 -12.19 17.84
CA LYS A 199 9.15 -11.68 16.49
C LYS A 199 8.79 -10.21 16.55
N ILE A 200 9.33 -9.42 15.63
CA ILE A 200 8.95 -8.02 15.43
C ILE A 200 8.71 -7.74 13.94
N ASP A 201 7.63 -7.06 13.63
CA ASP A 201 7.27 -6.59 12.30
C ASP A 201 7.21 -5.06 12.30
N LEU A 202 7.79 -4.44 11.28
CA LEU A 202 7.55 -3.05 10.92
C LEU A 202 6.53 -3.04 9.79
N ASN A 203 5.43 -2.32 9.97
CA ASN A 203 4.34 -2.22 9.01
C ASN A 203 4.25 -0.79 8.47
N CYS A 204 3.65 -0.64 7.29
CA CYS A 204 3.33 0.63 6.64
C CYS A 204 1.87 0.61 6.18
N ASP A 205 1.03 1.46 6.78
CA ASP A 205 -0.37 1.56 6.39
C ASP A 205 -0.54 2.21 5.00
N GLU A 206 -1.76 2.18 4.48
CA GLU A 206 -2.15 2.79 3.20
C GLU A 206 -2.00 4.33 3.13
N LEU A 207 -1.74 4.97 4.27
CA LEU A 207 -1.44 6.39 4.36
C LEU A 207 0.07 6.64 4.47
N GLY A 208 0.90 5.62 4.33
CA GLY A 208 2.35 5.72 4.42
C GLY A 208 2.87 5.90 5.85
N ARG A 209 2.11 5.50 6.87
CA ARG A 209 2.49 5.64 8.29
C ARG A 209 3.01 4.32 8.83
N PHE A 210 4.07 4.38 9.61
CA PHE A 210 4.69 3.21 10.21
C PHE A 210 4.05 2.82 11.54
N SER A 211 4.02 1.53 11.79
CA SER A 211 3.64 0.93 13.07
C SER A 211 4.44 -0.35 13.29
N MET A 212 4.54 -0.80 14.53
CA MET A 212 5.22 -2.05 14.87
C MET A 212 4.25 -3.04 15.47
N THR A 213 4.41 -4.31 15.11
CA THR A 213 3.79 -5.42 15.84
C THR A 213 4.85 -6.33 16.38
N TYR A 214 4.58 -6.95 17.52
CA TYR A 214 5.52 -7.91 18.09
C TYR A 214 4.81 -9.11 18.70
N PHE A 215 5.58 -10.18 18.87
CA PHE A 215 5.19 -11.38 19.56
C PHE A 215 6.37 -11.86 20.41
N ILE A 216 6.06 -12.36 21.61
CA ILE A 216 7.00 -13.00 22.52
C ILE A 216 6.56 -14.45 22.68
N ASN A 217 7.50 -15.39 22.56
CA ASN A 217 7.22 -16.80 22.74
C ASN A 217 6.74 -17.05 24.19
N PRO A 218 5.60 -17.70 24.43
CA PRO A 218 5.14 -18.02 25.79
C PRO A 218 6.15 -18.79 26.65
N HIS A 219 7.06 -19.52 26.00
CA HIS A 219 8.14 -20.27 26.64
C HIS A 219 9.46 -19.46 26.74
N LEU A 220 9.39 -18.12 26.68
CA LEU A 220 10.57 -17.25 26.65
C LEU A 220 11.60 -17.60 27.73
N LYS A 221 11.17 -17.66 28.99
CA LYS A 221 12.05 -17.88 30.15
C LYS A 221 12.66 -19.28 30.16
N GLU A 222 11.95 -20.26 29.61
CA GLU A 222 12.48 -21.63 29.42
C GLU A 222 13.56 -21.65 28.32
N LEU A 223 13.43 -20.82 27.29
CA LEU A 223 14.35 -20.77 26.14
C LEU A 223 15.62 -19.97 26.44
N ILE A 224 15.48 -18.81 27.07
CA ILE A 224 16.59 -17.86 27.25
C ILE A 224 16.99 -17.60 28.70
N GLY A 225 16.36 -18.32 29.65
CA GLY A 225 16.55 -18.12 31.08
C GLY A 225 15.73 -16.96 31.64
N GLU A 226 15.41 -17.03 32.94
CA GLU A 226 14.54 -16.05 33.61
C GLU A 226 15.08 -14.62 33.51
N SER A 227 16.37 -14.41 33.81
CA SER A 227 16.95 -13.05 33.85
C SER A 227 16.90 -12.33 32.50
N LEU A 228 17.25 -13.02 31.40
CA LEU A 228 17.17 -12.44 30.05
C LEU A 228 15.72 -12.33 29.58
N GLY A 229 14.88 -13.31 29.96
CA GLY A 229 13.43 -13.28 29.70
C GLY A 229 12.75 -12.06 30.31
N ASP A 230 12.96 -11.81 31.61
CA ASP A 230 12.43 -10.65 32.33
C ASP A 230 12.93 -9.34 31.72
N THR A 231 14.20 -9.29 31.33
CA THR A 231 14.79 -8.10 30.68
C THR A 231 14.13 -7.83 29.34
N LEU A 232 13.88 -8.86 28.53
CA LEU A 232 13.22 -8.73 27.24
C LEU A 232 11.75 -8.32 27.39
N GLU A 233 11.01 -8.95 28.30
CA GLU A 233 9.62 -8.60 28.62
C GLU A 233 9.52 -7.13 29.03
N LYS A 234 10.34 -6.70 29.99
CA LYS A 234 10.40 -5.31 30.43
C LYS A 234 10.70 -4.34 29.28
N ARG A 235 11.60 -4.71 28.38
CA ARG A 235 11.94 -3.87 27.22
C ARG A 235 10.74 -3.66 26.28
N PHE A 236 9.93 -4.69 26.07
CA PHE A 236 8.69 -4.58 25.30
C PHE A 236 7.61 -3.78 26.03
N GLU A 237 7.46 -3.97 27.35
CA GLU A 237 6.53 -3.19 28.17
C GLU A 237 6.86 -1.69 28.15
N GLU A 238 8.14 -1.34 28.27
CA GLU A 238 8.62 0.05 28.16
C GLU A 238 8.25 0.65 26.80
N LEU A 239 8.38 -0.13 25.72
CA LEU A 239 8.02 0.31 24.37
C LEU A 239 6.51 0.58 24.24
N THR A 240 5.66 -0.28 24.82
CA THR A 240 4.20 -0.13 24.75
C THR A 240 3.65 0.99 25.63
N ASN A 241 4.31 1.31 26.75
CA ASN A 241 3.86 2.29 27.74
C ASN A 241 4.46 3.69 27.57
N CYS A 242 5.30 3.89 26.56
CA CYS A 242 5.95 5.17 26.26
C CYS A 242 5.21 5.96 25.16
N LYS A 243 5.84 7.01 24.62
CA LYS A 243 5.34 7.85 23.49
C LYS A 243 4.96 7.09 22.21
N MET A 244 5.20 5.78 22.16
CA MET A 244 4.88 4.89 21.03
C MET A 244 3.57 4.13 21.25
N GLU A 245 2.85 4.41 22.35
CA GLU A 245 1.52 3.88 22.62
C GLU A 245 0.59 4.11 21.41
N GLY A 246 -0.08 3.06 20.97
CA GLY A 246 -0.95 3.06 19.78
C GLY A 246 -0.22 2.79 18.45
N PHE A 247 1.11 2.93 18.39
CA PHE A 247 1.92 2.54 17.22
C PHE A 247 2.54 1.15 17.37
N ILE A 248 2.67 0.66 18.59
CA ILE A 248 3.23 -0.66 18.90
C ILE A 248 2.13 -1.54 19.47
N LYS A 249 1.97 -2.74 18.91
CA LYS A 249 0.94 -3.69 19.36
C LYS A 249 1.49 -5.12 19.47
N MET A 250 1.20 -5.77 20.59
CA MET A 250 1.41 -7.21 20.71
C MET A 250 0.36 -7.96 19.89
N VAL A 251 0.79 -8.92 19.08
CA VAL A 251 -0.08 -9.79 18.30
C VAL A 251 0.19 -11.24 18.70
N PRO A 252 -0.80 -11.98 19.22
CA PRO A 252 -0.59 -13.38 19.57
C PRO A 252 -0.38 -14.21 18.30
N LEU A 253 0.56 -15.16 18.36
CA LEU A 253 0.64 -16.22 17.36
C LEU A 253 -0.29 -17.36 17.78
N ASN A 254 -1.38 -17.51 17.04
CA ASN A 254 -2.34 -18.62 17.21
C ASN A 254 -1.79 -19.93 16.60
N ARG A 255 -0.52 -20.24 16.83
CA ARG A 255 0.18 -21.41 16.29
C ARG A 255 1.38 -21.77 17.17
N ARG A 256 1.76 -23.04 17.17
CA ARG A 256 3.02 -23.52 17.80
C ARG A 256 4.23 -22.86 17.15
N TYR A 257 4.89 -22.00 17.91
CA TYR A 257 5.92 -21.08 17.41
C TYR A 257 7.20 -21.79 16.98
N ASP A 258 7.62 -22.80 17.74
CA ASP A 258 8.76 -23.68 17.45
C ASP A 258 8.67 -24.30 16.05
N LYS A 259 7.51 -24.91 15.74
CA LYS A 259 7.27 -25.52 14.43
C LYS A 259 7.20 -24.47 13.32
N TRP A 260 6.49 -23.38 13.57
CA TRP A 260 6.35 -22.28 12.61
C TRP A 260 7.70 -21.62 12.28
N PHE A 261 8.56 -21.43 13.29
CA PHE A 261 9.89 -20.85 13.13
C PHE A 261 10.75 -21.69 12.18
N LYS A 262 10.73 -23.02 12.32
CA LYS A 262 11.43 -23.95 11.42
C LYS A 262 10.84 -23.94 10.01
N GLU A 263 9.52 -23.85 9.87
CA GLU A 263 8.87 -23.76 8.56
C GLU A 263 9.31 -22.50 7.79
N ILE A 264 9.35 -21.34 8.46
CA ILE A 264 9.73 -20.07 7.79
C ILE A 264 11.16 -20.08 7.26
N GLN A 265 12.09 -20.77 7.92
CA GLN A 265 13.48 -20.87 7.45
C GLN A 265 13.61 -21.45 6.04
N THR A 266 12.58 -22.15 5.56
CA THR A 266 12.57 -22.78 4.24
C THR A 266 11.97 -21.90 3.13
N ILE A 267 11.43 -20.73 3.48
CA ILE A 267 10.76 -19.85 2.51
C ILE A 267 11.82 -19.04 1.73
N PRO A 268 11.83 -19.06 0.38
CA PRO A 268 12.91 -18.48 -0.45
C PRO A 268 13.20 -16.99 -0.25
N ASN A 269 12.22 -16.23 0.24
CA ASN A 269 12.30 -14.78 0.40
C ASN A 269 12.77 -14.34 1.80
N TYR A 270 12.97 -15.29 2.71
CA TYR A 270 13.42 -15.04 4.06
C TYR A 270 14.90 -15.33 4.17
N LYS A 271 15.68 -14.32 4.57
CA LYS A 271 17.11 -14.46 4.83
C LYS A 271 17.32 -15.07 6.21
N VAL A 272 17.84 -16.29 6.25
CA VAL A 272 18.25 -16.95 7.49
C VAL A 272 19.70 -16.59 7.80
N THR A 273 19.98 -16.16 9.01
CA THR A 273 21.33 -15.85 9.49
C THR A 273 21.55 -16.44 10.87
N VAL A 274 22.73 -17.01 11.11
CA VAL A 274 23.16 -17.43 12.45
C VAL A 274 24.04 -16.33 13.02
N THR A 275 23.66 -15.78 14.17
CA THR A 275 24.45 -14.77 14.89
C THR A 275 25.73 -15.41 15.43
N GLU A 276 26.86 -14.72 15.35
CA GLU A 276 28.12 -15.19 15.96
C GLU A 276 28.00 -15.19 17.48
N GLN A 277 28.59 -16.18 18.12
CA GLN A 277 28.63 -16.23 19.58
C GLN A 277 29.72 -15.27 20.08
N ASN A 278 29.40 -14.49 21.11
CA ASN A 278 30.42 -13.68 21.78
C ASN A 278 31.47 -14.60 22.40
N SER A 279 32.73 -14.37 22.04
CA SER A 279 33.87 -14.99 22.70
C SER A 279 34.05 -14.29 24.06
N LEU A 280 33.47 -14.85 25.11
CA LEU A 280 33.74 -14.45 26.49
C LEU A 280 35.14 -14.91 26.92
#